data_AF-A0A6G3XTM3-F1
#
_entry.id   AF-A0A6G3XTM3-F1
#
_cell.length_a   1.000
_cell.length_b   1.000
_cell.length_c   1.000
_cell.angle_alpha   90.00
_cell.angle_beta   90.00
_cell.angle_gamma   90.00
#
_symmetry.space_group_name_H-M   'P 1'
#
loop_
_entity.id
_entity.type
_entity.pdbx_description
1 polymer ?
#
loop_
_entity_poly.entity_id
_entity_poly.type
_entity_poly.pdbx_seq_one_letter_code
_entity_poly.pdbx_strand_id
1 'polypeptide(L)'
;GNRTADRTLLTVFTSRGIRLGMSVPSNCESTNAVTGRTFLCILDERTTPGSYYSLPLKFRTKDMALFDRVDYSAQPYSEQALAEARAGRAFTPGAG
;
A
#
# COMPACT_ATOMS: atom_id res chain seq x y z
N GLY A 1 -11.50 0.85 -24.25
CA GLY A 1 -10.17 0.24 -24.12
C GLY A 1 -9.87 0.06 -22.64
N ASN A 2 -9.55 -1.15 -22.21
CA ASN A 2 -9.58 -1.59 -20.82
C ASN A 2 -8.37 -1.07 -20.02
N ARG A 3 -8.34 0.24 -19.69
CA ARG A 3 -7.24 0.88 -18.93
C ARG A 3 -6.98 0.26 -17.56
N THR A 4 -7.94 -0.47 -16.99
CA THR A 4 -7.78 -1.20 -15.72
C THR A 4 -6.78 -2.34 -15.80
N ALA A 5 -6.53 -2.90 -16.99
CA ALA A 5 -5.59 -4.01 -17.20
C ALA A 5 -4.11 -3.58 -17.09
N ASP A 6 -3.83 -2.27 -17.15
CA ASP A 6 -2.48 -1.71 -17.09
C ASP A 6 -2.16 -1.11 -15.72
N ARG A 7 -3.00 -1.34 -14.71
CA ARG A 7 -2.81 -0.83 -13.34
C ARG A 7 -2.18 -1.88 -12.44
N THR A 8 -1.56 -1.42 -11.37
CA THR A 8 -0.97 -2.28 -10.33
C THR A 8 -1.68 -2.05 -9.00
N LEU A 9 -2.04 -3.13 -8.32
CA LEU A 9 -2.36 -3.10 -6.90
C LEU A 9 -1.07 -3.29 -6.10
N LEU A 10 -0.68 -2.25 -5.38
CA LEU A 10 0.41 -2.30 -4.41
C LEU A 10 -0.18 -2.47 -3.01
N THR A 11 0.22 -3.54 -2.32
CA THR A 11 -0.03 -3.72 -0.89
C THR A 11 1.24 -3.40 -0.13
N VAL A 12 1.16 -2.53 0.88
CA VAL A 12 2.28 -2.23 1.79
C VAL A 12 1.85 -2.46 3.22
N PHE A 13 2.60 -3.25 3.96
CA PHE A 13 2.47 -3.38 5.41
C PHE A 13 3.63 -2.66 6.09
N THR A 14 3.32 -1.91 7.14
CA THR A 14 4.32 -1.27 8.00
C THR A 14 4.10 -1.68 9.45
N SER A 15 5.14 -2.10 10.15
CA SER A 15 5.11 -2.33 11.61
C SER A 15 4.58 -1.12 12.38
N ARG A 16 4.04 -1.35 13.58
CA ARG A 16 3.53 -0.30 14.49
C ARG A 16 4.54 0.82 14.79
N GLY A 17 5.84 0.55 14.76
CA GLY A 17 6.90 1.55 14.99
C GLY A 17 7.11 2.49 13.80
N ILE A 18 6.60 2.13 12.61
CA ILE A 18 6.70 2.90 11.38
C ILE A 18 5.45 3.72 11.18
N ARG A 19 5.63 5.01 10.91
CA ARG A 19 4.56 5.94 10.54
C ARG A 19 4.75 6.48 9.14
N LEU A 20 3.65 6.73 8.46
CA LEU A 20 3.67 7.52 7.23
C LEU A 20 3.96 8.98 7.60
N GLY A 21 5.02 9.54 7.05
CA GLY A 21 5.46 10.93 7.26
C GLY A 21 4.74 11.96 6.38
N MET A 22 3.60 11.57 5.82
CA MET A 22 2.74 12.35 4.93
C MET A 22 1.29 11.86 5.06
N SER A 23 0.34 12.60 4.49
CA SER A 23 -1.04 12.14 4.34
C SER A 23 -1.11 10.89 3.46
N VAL A 24 -2.12 10.04 3.67
CA VAL A 24 -2.37 8.89 2.80
C VAL A 24 -2.75 9.42 1.41
N PRO A 25 -2.02 9.04 0.35
CA PRO A 25 -2.33 9.51 -1.01
C PRO A 25 -3.76 9.16 -1.43
N SER A 26 -4.40 10.01 -2.23
CA SER A 26 -5.76 9.79 -2.77
C SER A 26 -5.95 8.52 -3.59
N ASN A 27 -4.87 7.98 -4.19
CA ASN A 27 -4.89 6.69 -4.88
C ASN A 27 -4.65 5.48 -3.94
N CYS A 28 -4.57 5.73 -2.64
CA CYS A 28 -4.38 4.70 -1.63
C CYS A 28 -5.53 4.70 -0.62
N GLU A 29 -5.72 3.55 0.02
CA GLU A 29 -6.53 3.40 1.22
C GLU A 29 -5.70 2.71 2.30
N SER A 30 -6.10 2.86 3.56
CA SER A 30 -5.33 2.28 4.67
C SER A 30 -6.22 1.72 5.76
N THR A 31 -5.71 0.70 6.45
CA THR A 31 -6.34 0.15 7.65
C THR A 31 -5.30 -0.05 8.73
N ASN A 32 -5.71 0.11 9.99
CA ASN A 32 -4.85 -0.06 11.15
C ASN A 32 -5.13 -1.42 11.81
N ALA A 33 -4.07 -2.09 12.23
CA ALA A 33 -4.12 -3.29 13.05
C ALA A 33 -3.23 -3.10 14.28
N VAL A 34 -3.35 -3.98 15.28
CA VAL A 34 -2.50 -3.94 16.49
C VAL A 34 -1.02 -4.07 16.15
N THR A 35 -0.70 -4.83 15.11
CA THR A 35 0.67 -5.13 14.65
C THR A 35 1.26 -4.05 13.75
N GLY A 36 0.43 -3.18 13.15
CA GLY A 36 0.90 -2.24 12.15
C GLY A 36 -0.21 -1.64 11.32
N ARG A 37 0.16 -1.14 10.14
CA ARG A 37 -0.76 -0.49 9.19
C ARG A 37 -0.60 -1.11 7.82
N THR A 38 -1.71 -1.37 7.15
CA THR A 38 -1.73 -1.82 5.76
C THR A 38 -2.21 -0.69 4.86
N PHE A 39 -1.55 -0.51 3.73
CA PHE A 39 -1.92 0.39 2.66
C PHE A 39 -2.21 -0.42 1.40
N LEU A 40 -3.29 -0.08 0.71
CA LEU A 40 -3.60 -0.59 -0.62
C LEU A 40 -3.61 0.60 -1.57
N CYS A 41 -2.69 0.60 -2.53
CA CYS A 41 -2.51 1.70 -3.48
C CYS A 41 -2.74 1.18 -4.91
N ILE A 42 -3.52 1.92 -5.68
CA ILE A 42 -3.71 1.65 -7.11
C ILE A 42 -2.74 2.56 -7.87
N LEU A 43 -1.79 1.95 -8.57
CA LEU A 43 -0.85 2.67 -9.42
C LEU A 43 -1.36 2.62 -10.86
N ASP A 44 -1.27 3.75 -11.57
CA ASP A 44 -1.67 3.83 -12.98
C ASP A 44 -0.70 3.11 -13.93
N GLU A 45 0.48 2.73 -13.43
CA GLU A 45 1.50 2.01 -14.19
C GLU A 45 1.45 0.51 -13.88
N ARG A 46 1.72 -0.30 -14.92
CA ARG A 46 1.84 -1.75 -14.80
C ARG A 46 3.24 -2.08 -14.30
N THR A 47 3.34 -2.80 -13.19
CA THR A 47 4.63 -3.36 -12.74
C THR A 47 5.02 -4.52 -13.63
N THR A 48 6.16 -4.40 -14.30
CA THR A 48 6.83 -5.50 -15.01
C THR A 48 7.97 -6.09 -14.18
N PRO A 49 8.21 -7.42 -14.25
CA PRO A 49 9.36 -8.03 -13.59
C PRO A 49 10.68 -7.34 -13.99
N GLY A 50 11.53 -7.03 -13.02
CA GLY A 50 12.81 -6.35 -13.23
C GLY A 50 12.73 -4.82 -13.36
N SER A 51 11.53 -4.24 -13.32
CA SER A 51 11.36 -2.79 -13.30
C SER A 51 11.47 -2.22 -11.88
N TYR A 52 11.96 -0.99 -11.80
CA TYR A 52 12.07 -0.23 -10.55
C TYR A 52 11.11 0.95 -10.58
N TYR A 53 10.35 1.13 -9.50
CA TYR A 53 9.42 2.24 -9.33
C TYR A 53 9.67 2.92 -7.99
N SER A 54 9.79 4.24 -8.01
CA SER A 54 9.86 5.04 -6.80
C SER A 54 8.46 5.36 -6.33
N LEU A 55 8.08 4.82 -5.18
CA LEU A 55 6.80 5.13 -4.56
C LEU A 55 6.90 6.46 -3.81
N PRO A 56 5.91 7.35 -3.90
CA PRO A 56 5.94 8.62 -3.18
C PRO A 56 5.74 8.47 -1.66
N LEU A 57 5.76 7.25 -1.11
CA LEU A 57 5.54 6.96 0.30
C LEU A 57 6.79 7.31 1.13
N LYS A 58 6.63 8.21 2.10
CA LYS A 58 7.68 8.57 3.05
C LYS A 58 7.40 7.94 4.40
N PHE A 59 8.27 7.07 4.87
CA PHE A 59 8.15 6.43 6.18
C PHE A 59 9.08 7.08 7.20
N ARG A 60 8.65 7.12 8.46
CA ARG A 60 9.44 7.55 9.62
C ARG A 60 9.36 6.47 10.69
N THR A 61 10.50 6.08 11.24
CA THR A 61 10.57 5.16 12.37
C THR A 61 10.44 5.94 13.68
N LYS A 62 10.01 5.26 14.74
CA LYS A 62 10.11 5.76 16.12
C LYS A 62 11.29 5.05 16.78
N ASP A 63 12.12 5.78 17.53
CA ASP A 63 13.41 5.36 18.10
C ASP A 63 13.42 4.13 19.04
N MET A 64 12.30 3.39 19.17
CA MET A 64 12.14 2.29 20.13
C MET A 64 11.61 0.97 19.54
N ALA A 65 11.60 0.79 18.22
CA ALA A 65 11.11 -0.45 17.62
C ALA A 65 12.25 -1.36 17.18
N LEU A 66 12.52 -2.41 17.97
CA LEU A 66 13.54 -3.43 17.67
C LEU A 66 13.18 -4.33 16.46
N PHE A 67 11.97 -4.21 15.90
CA PHE A 67 11.44 -5.08 14.84
C PHE A 67 10.59 -4.32 13.80
N ASP A 68 11.07 -3.17 13.34
CA ASP A 68 10.41 -2.43 12.27
C ASP A 68 10.66 -3.11 10.91
N ARG A 69 9.57 -3.43 10.21
CA ARG A 69 9.58 -3.98 8.84
C ARG A 69 8.58 -3.26 7.97
N VAL A 70 8.96 -3.13 6.70
CA VAL A 70 8.07 -2.75 5.61
C VAL A 70 8.05 -3.93 4.65
N ASP A 71 6.88 -4.53 4.50
CA ASP A 71 6.66 -5.56 3.47
C ASP A 71 5.81 -4.96 2.37
N TYR A 72 6.04 -5.41 1.15
CA TYR A 72 5.20 -5.03 0.03
C TYR A 72 4.96 -6.20 -0.91
N SER A 73 3.84 -6.14 -1.61
CA SER A 73 3.57 -6.98 -2.77
C SER A 73 2.95 -6.11 -3.86
N ALA A 74 3.30 -6.40 -5.10
CA ALA A 74 2.76 -5.76 -6.28
C ALA A 74 2.16 -6.83 -7.19
N GLN A 75 0.92 -6.61 -7.63
CA GLN A 75 0.24 -7.51 -8.55
C GLN A 75 -0.62 -6.71 -9.52
N PRO A 76 -0.99 -7.28 -10.69
CA PRO A 76 -1.93 -6.63 -11.60
C PRO A 76 -3.23 -6.26 -10.88
N TYR A 77 -3.73 -5.06 -11.16
CA TYR A 77 -4.98 -4.61 -10.59
C TYR A 77 -6.17 -5.37 -11.18
N SER A 78 -7.04 -5.85 -10.30
CA SER A 78 -8.40 -6.23 -10.61
C SER A 78 -9.29 -5.90 -9.40
N GLU A 79 -10.59 -5.73 -9.62
CA GLU A 79 -11.53 -5.51 -8.51
C GLU A 79 -11.54 -6.69 -7.54
N GLN A 80 -11.38 -7.91 -8.07
CA GLN A 80 -11.23 -9.12 -7.27
C GLN A 80 -9.97 -9.08 -6.40
N ALA A 81 -8.82 -8.75 -6.98
CA ALA A 81 -7.55 -8.63 -6.25
C ALA A 81 -7.63 -7.58 -5.12
N LEU A 82 -8.31 -6.45 -5.36
CA LEU A 82 -8.53 -5.43 -4.36
C LEU A 82 -9.45 -5.94 -3.23
N ALA A 83 -10.54 -6.62 -3.58
CA ALA A 83 -11.46 -7.20 -2.60
C ALA A 83 -10.78 -8.28 -1.73
N GLU A 84 -9.96 -9.14 -2.34
CA GLU A 84 -9.15 -10.14 -1.66
C GLU A 84 -8.13 -9.50 -0.72
N ALA A 85 -7.42 -8.46 -1.17
CA ALA A 85 -6.44 -7.75 -0.34
C ALA A 85 -7.09 -7.06 0.87
N ARG A 86 -8.30 -6.52 0.70
CA ARG A 86 -9.10 -5.99 1.82
C ARG A 86 -9.44 -7.08 2.83
N ALA A 87 -9.68 -8.32 2.38
CA ALA A 87 -10.01 -9.47 3.21
C ALA A 87 -11.16 -9.16 4.20
N GLY A 88 -12.19 -8.46 3.73
CA GLY A 88 -13.35 -8.05 4.54
C GLY A 88 -13.08 -6.99 5.60
N ARG A 89 -11.86 -6.44 5.69
CA ARG A 89 -11.52 -5.35 6.63
C ARG A 89 -11.98 -4.00 6.08
N ALA A 90 -12.32 -3.09 6.99
CA ALA A 90 -12.61 -1.71 6.65
C ALA A 90 -11.31 -0.96 6.35
N PHE A 91 -11.25 -0.32 5.18
CA PHE A 91 -10.18 0.58 4.77
C PHE A 91 -10.70 2.00 4.69
N THR A 92 -9.87 2.94 5.12
CA THR A 92 -10.14 4.37 5.01
C THR A 92 -9.43 4.91 3.77
N PRO A 93 -10.16 5.49 2.79
CA PRO A 93 -9.56 6.14 1.64
C PRO A 93 -8.63 7.28 2.06
N GLY A 94 -7.53 7.43 1.34
CA GLY A 94 -6.66 8.59 1.44
C GLY A 94 -7.33 9.82 0.83
N ALA A 95 -6.94 10.99 1.36
CA ALA A 95 -7.43 12.29 0.91
C ALA A 95 -6.27 13.21 0.46
N GLY A 96 -5.05 12.68 0.45
CA GLY A 96 -3.82 13.40 0.10
C GLY A 96 -3.70 13.71 -1.38
#